data_AF-A0A6C0B9Z8-F1
#
_entry.id   AF-A0A6C0B9Z8-F1
#
_cell.length_a   1.000
_cell.length_b   1.000
_cell.length_c   1.000
_cell.angle_alpha   90.00
_cell.angle_beta   90.00
_cell.angle_gamma   90.00
#
_symmetry.space_group_name_H-M   'P 1'
#
loop_
_entity.id
_entity.type
_entity.pdbx_description
1 polymer ?
#
loop_
_entity_poly.entity_id
_entity_poly.type
_entity_poly.pdbx_seq_one_letter_code
_entity_poly.pdbx_strand_id
1 'polypeptide(L)'
;MAKNYIIENGGLNFYEELYKSLDQPIETSDLDLCLITSSPLTENWVQLECNHKFNYVPLYNDILNHKKTFNRLERRVLKAGEIRCPYCRNIQSTLLPYYEIVGINQVHGVNCFDESQEKLQNANIDDYIKGKCAYIMNYTSVGKDGTKIVKTTKCTNINVKLLELDGKTYCIQHKYYAVKDHAKMEKLKTKEIKDAAKEKAKLEKEQAKLEKEQAKEQAKQAKEQAKQEKQKMKPEKKMQSENIIIQNVDVEKIGGCVEILKSGFKKGSLCGCKVKQDSLCGRHSK
;
A
#
# COMPACT_ATOMS: atom_id res chain seq x y z
N MET A 1 60.67 27.11 19.71
CA MET A 1 61.61 26.45 18.77
C MET A 1 60.93 25.18 18.29
N ALA A 2 60.55 25.10 17.01
CA ALA A 2 59.89 23.92 16.45
C ALA A 2 60.90 22.76 16.34
N LYS A 3 60.53 21.57 16.82
CA LYS A 3 61.36 20.37 16.66
C LYS A 3 61.20 19.87 15.22
N ASN A 4 62.26 19.96 14.42
CA ASN A 4 62.31 19.37 13.09
C ASN A 4 62.19 17.84 13.21
N TYR A 5 61.15 17.27 12.61
CA TYR A 5 60.91 15.83 12.64
C TYR A 5 61.64 15.18 11.46
N ILE A 6 62.80 14.60 11.76
CA ILE A 6 63.64 13.89 10.78
C ILE A 6 63.30 12.40 10.88
N ILE A 7 62.88 11.81 9.76
CA ILE A 7 62.54 10.38 9.71
C ILE A 7 63.85 9.57 9.74
N GLU A 8 64.00 8.72 10.76
CA GLU A 8 65.29 8.17 11.22
C GLU A 8 66.08 7.31 10.21
N ASN A 9 65.48 6.86 9.09
CA ASN A 9 66.14 5.97 8.13
C ASN A 9 66.43 6.59 6.74
N GLY A 10 66.29 7.91 6.56
CA GLY A 10 66.56 8.52 5.25
C GLY A 10 66.96 10.00 5.25
N GLY A 11 67.15 10.63 6.41
CA GLY A 11 67.53 12.06 6.49
C GLY A 11 66.48 13.02 5.93
N LEU A 12 65.28 12.54 5.61
CA LEU A 12 64.20 13.35 5.09
C LEU A 12 63.57 14.17 6.22
N ASN A 13 63.73 15.48 6.16
CA ASN A 13 63.01 16.42 7.01
C ASN A 13 61.59 16.58 6.43
N PHE A 14 60.61 15.98 7.11
CA PHE A 14 59.22 15.93 6.66
C PHE A 14 58.65 17.33 6.36
N TYR A 15 59.01 18.32 7.18
CA TYR A 15 58.53 19.69 7.00
C TYR A 15 59.14 20.36 5.77
N GLU A 16 60.43 20.12 5.49
CA GLU A 16 61.08 20.68 4.30
C GLU A 16 60.45 20.14 3.01
N GLU A 17 60.12 18.85 2.96
CA GLU A 17 59.46 18.26 1.80
C GLU A 17 58.02 18.78 1.62
N LEU A 18 57.33 19.04 2.74
CA LEU A 18 56.00 19.64 2.73
C LEU A 18 56.03 21.10 2.20
N TYR A 19 57.02 21.91 2.62
CA TYR A 19 57.16 23.29 2.15
C TYR A 19 57.54 23.37 0.67
N LYS A 20 58.38 22.46 0.15
CA LYS A 20 58.66 22.37 -1.30
C LYS A 20 57.42 22.19 -2.16
N SER A 21 56.36 21.56 -1.62
CA SER A 21 55.08 21.38 -2.30
C SER A 21 54.16 22.60 -2.19
N LEU A 22 54.39 23.49 -1.21
CA LEU A 22 53.60 24.70 -0.97
C LEU A 22 54.14 25.93 -1.72
N ASP A 23 55.45 25.95 -2.02
CA ASP A 23 56.12 27.07 -2.68
C ASP A 23 55.95 27.09 -4.22
N GLN A 24 55.17 26.17 -4.80
CA GLN A 24 54.71 26.36 -6.18
C GLN A 24 53.75 27.55 -6.17
N PRO A 25 53.99 28.60 -6.98
CA PRO A 25 53.04 29.70 -7.11
C PRO A 25 51.79 29.15 -7.80
N ILE A 26 50.86 28.64 -6.99
CA ILE A 26 49.47 28.51 -7.41
C ILE A 26 49.04 29.96 -7.61
N GLU A 27 48.64 30.32 -8.81
CA GLU A 27 47.88 31.55 -9.04
C GLU A 27 46.53 31.41 -8.31
N THR A 28 46.55 31.53 -6.99
CA THR A 28 45.37 31.73 -6.18
C THR A 28 44.98 33.19 -6.35
N SER A 29 44.47 33.50 -7.54
CA SER A 29 43.41 34.49 -7.62
C SER A 29 42.36 34.10 -6.57
N ASP A 30 41.86 35.09 -5.83
CA ASP A 30 40.91 34.98 -4.73
C ASP A 30 39.61 34.26 -5.12
N LEU A 31 39.69 32.97 -5.43
CA LEU A 31 38.55 32.15 -5.76
C LEU A 31 37.81 31.92 -4.44
N ASP A 32 36.66 32.55 -4.32
CA ASP A 32 35.71 32.29 -3.26
C ASP A 32 35.33 30.79 -3.34
N LEU A 33 35.90 29.99 -2.43
CA LEU A 33 35.67 28.55 -2.32
C LEU A 33 34.68 28.23 -1.19
N CYS A 34 33.86 27.21 -1.40
CA CYS A 34 33.00 26.61 -0.39
C CYS A 34 33.82 25.85 0.66
N LEU A 35 33.67 26.19 1.94
CA LEU A 35 34.43 25.56 3.03
C LEU A 35 34.03 24.11 3.36
N ILE A 36 32.96 23.58 2.75
CA ILE A 36 32.55 22.17 2.91
C ILE A 36 33.12 21.29 1.80
N THR A 37 33.05 21.74 0.55
CA THR A 37 33.41 20.93 -0.62
C THR A 37 34.73 21.33 -1.26
N SER A 38 35.34 22.43 -0.80
CA SER A 38 36.54 23.05 -1.39
C SER A 38 36.38 23.37 -2.89
N SER A 39 35.14 23.53 -3.35
CA SER A 39 34.80 23.86 -4.74
C SER A 39 34.44 25.34 -4.86
N PRO A 40 34.52 25.95 -6.06
CA PRO A 40 34.07 27.33 -6.27
C PRO A 40 32.65 27.58 -5.75
N LEU A 41 32.40 28.78 -5.24
CA LEU A 41 31.06 29.20 -4.86
C LEU A 41 30.14 29.25 -6.10
N THR A 42 28.96 28.65 -5.99
CA THR A 42 27.92 28.67 -7.03
C THR A 42 27.03 29.89 -6.88
N GLU A 43 26.16 30.20 -7.85
CA GLU A 43 25.26 31.36 -7.82
C GLU A 43 24.42 31.47 -6.53
N ASN A 44 23.98 30.33 -5.98
CA ASN A 44 23.19 30.26 -4.76
C ASN A 44 24.06 30.07 -3.51
N TRP A 45 25.23 30.70 -3.43
CA TRP A 45 26.06 30.63 -2.22
C TRP A 45 25.40 31.37 -1.05
N VAL A 46 25.75 30.97 0.18
CA VAL A 46 25.23 31.57 1.41
C VAL A 46 26.39 31.94 2.31
N GLN A 47 26.33 33.15 2.87
CA GLN A 47 27.17 33.59 3.97
C GLN A 47 26.40 33.56 5.27
N LEU A 48 26.98 32.89 6.27
CA LEU A 48 26.46 32.86 7.63
C LEU A 48 26.88 34.10 8.42
N GLU A 49 26.25 34.35 9.58
CA GLU A 49 26.58 35.48 10.48
C GLU A 49 28.03 35.45 10.99
N CYS A 50 28.64 34.26 10.98
CA CYS A 50 30.06 34.05 11.29
C CYS A 50 31.00 34.31 10.10
N ASN A 51 30.50 34.91 9.01
CA ASN A 51 31.21 35.24 7.77
C ASN A 51 31.74 34.05 6.94
N HIS A 52 31.42 32.82 7.30
CA HIS A 52 31.77 31.65 6.50
C HIS A 52 30.81 31.50 5.31
N LYS A 53 31.39 31.30 4.13
CA LYS A 53 30.68 31.12 2.85
C LYS A 53 30.60 29.64 2.47
N PHE A 54 29.43 29.22 2.01
CA PHE A 54 29.18 27.84 1.59
C PHE A 54 28.27 27.80 0.37
N ASN A 55 28.39 26.72 -0.40
CA ASN A 55 27.37 26.35 -1.37
C ASN A 55 26.11 25.88 -0.64
N TYR A 56 24.96 26.29 -1.15
CA TYR A 56 23.68 26.03 -0.49
C TYR A 56 23.39 24.55 -0.28
N VAL A 57 23.56 23.72 -1.31
CA VAL A 57 23.20 22.28 -1.24
C VAL A 57 24.02 21.54 -0.16
N PRO A 58 25.37 21.66 -0.12
CA PRO A 58 26.17 21.09 0.96
C PRO A 58 25.77 21.60 2.35
N LEU A 59 25.56 22.91 2.50
CA LEU A 59 25.19 23.52 3.77
C LEU A 59 23.80 23.07 4.26
N TYR A 60 22.83 23.03 3.35
CA TYR A 60 21.47 22.55 3.62
C TYR A 60 21.48 21.10 4.11
N ASN A 61 22.23 20.21 3.44
CA ASN A 61 22.32 18.81 3.83
C ASN A 61 22.99 18.64 5.19
N ASP A 62 24.03 19.41 5.48
CA ASP A 62 24.72 19.38 6.77
C ASP A 62 23.80 19.79 7.93
N ILE A 63 23.09 20.92 7.78
CA ILE A 63 22.12 21.40 8.76
C ILE A 63 20.95 20.41 8.92
N LEU A 64 20.45 19.86 7.81
CA LEU A 64 19.38 18.88 7.81
C LEU A 64 19.77 17.63 8.61
N ASN A 65 20.99 17.14 8.40
CA ASN A 65 21.54 16.02 9.15
C ASN A 65 21.69 16.37 10.63
N HIS A 66 22.22 17.55 10.96
CA HIS A 66 22.35 18.00 12.35
C HIS A 66 21.01 18.11 13.10
N LYS A 67 19.92 18.48 12.42
CA LYS A 67 18.59 18.59 13.04
C LYS A 67 17.84 17.26 13.13
N LYS A 68 18.01 16.37 12.15
CA LYS A 68 17.29 15.08 12.12
C LYS A 68 18.00 13.97 12.86
N THR A 69 19.34 13.96 12.83
CA THR A 69 20.13 12.89 13.46
C THR A 69 20.52 13.32 14.87
N PHE A 70 20.11 12.52 15.86
CA PHE A 70 20.49 12.76 17.25
C PHE A 70 21.97 12.40 17.45
N ASN A 71 22.83 13.40 17.61
CA ASN A 71 24.24 13.20 17.90
C ASN A 71 24.53 13.31 19.40
N ARG A 72 24.88 12.18 20.04
CA ARG A 72 25.21 12.12 21.48
C ARG A 72 26.45 12.94 21.86
N LEU A 73 27.32 13.24 20.90
CA LEU A 73 28.53 14.04 21.11
C LEU A 73 28.22 15.54 21.12
N GLU A 74 27.02 15.94 20.71
CA GLU A 74 26.62 17.34 20.68
C GLU A 74 26.15 17.78 22.08
N ARG A 75 26.78 18.82 22.63
CA ARG A 75 26.46 19.31 23.99
C ARG A 75 25.18 20.14 24.02
N ARG A 76 24.84 20.80 22.92
CA ARG A 76 23.71 21.74 22.85
C ARG A 76 22.71 21.34 21.77
N VAL A 77 21.46 21.17 22.17
CA VAL A 77 20.31 21.03 21.26
C VAL A 77 19.96 22.41 20.69
N LEU A 78 19.85 22.50 19.37
CA LEU A 78 19.45 23.73 18.67
C LEU A 78 17.92 23.86 18.68
N LYS A 79 17.42 25.08 18.83
CA LYS A 79 15.99 25.38 18.64
C LYS A 79 15.59 25.26 17.17
N ALA A 80 14.29 25.22 16.87
CA ALA A 80 13.80 25.17 15.49
C ALA A 80 14.32 26.35 14.65
N GLY A 81 14.32 27.57 15.18
CA GLY A 81 14.85 28.76 14.49
C GLY A 81 16.37 28.92 14.49
N GLU A 82 17.13 28.01 15.13
CA GLU A 82 18.59 28.15 15.24
C GLU A 82 19.32 27.20 14.28
N ILE A 83 20.35 27.67 13.58
CA ILE A 83 21.27 26.81 12.82
C ILE A 83 22.70 27.00 13.29
N ARG A 84 23.52 25.98 13.09
CA ARG A 84 24.93 25.97 13.48
C ARG A 84 25.80 25.97 12.24
N CYS A 85 26.83 26.81 12.21
CA CYS A 85 27.85 26.80 11.17
C CYS A 85 28.63 25.48 11.20
N PRO A 86 28.80 24.76 10.07
CA PRO A 86 29.55 23.51 10.03
C PRO A 86 31.05 23.70 10.31
N TYR A 87 31.60 24.87 9.96
CA TYR A 87 33.02 25.18 10.08
C TYR A 87 33.40 25.62 11.50
N CYS A 88 32.85 26.74 11.97
CA CYS A 88 33.23 27.33 13.27
C CYS A 88 32.29 26.97 14.43
N ARG A 89 31.19 26.25 14.15
CA ARG A 89 30.16 25.88 15.15
C ARG A 89 29.43 27.05 15.81
N ASN A 90 29.57 28.27 15.29
CA ASN A 90 28.77 29.41 15.74
C ASN A 90 27.27 29.13 15.50
N ILE A 91 26.43 29.49 16.46
CA ILE A 91 24.98 29.29 16.39
C ILE A 91 24.34 30.64 16.08
N GLN A 92 23.52 30.66 15.04
CA GLN A 92 22.75 31.83 14.63
C GLN A 92 21.26 31.54 14.69
N SER A 93 20.45 32.59 14.87
CA SER A 93 18.98 32.49 14.97
C SER A 93 18.28 32.77 13.63
N THR A 94 19.04 32.79 12.55
CA THR A 94 18.57 33.00 11.18
C THR A 94 18.67 31.70 10.40
N LEU A 95 17.53 31.24 9.86
CA LEU A 95 17.45 30.06 9.01
C LEU A 95 18.03 30.33 7.62
N LEU A 96 18.27 29.26 6.86
CA LEU A 96 18.68 29.40 5.47
C LEU A 96 17.56 30.02 4.63
N PRO A 97 17.87 30.88 3.64
CA PRO A 97 16.89 31.33 2.65
C PRO A 97 16.38 30.13 1.84
N TYR A 98 15.12 30.18 1.41
CA TYR A 98 14.59 29.16 0.51
C TYR A 98 14.88 29.53 -0.94
N TYR A 99 15.50 28.61 -1.67
CA TYR A 99 15.67 28.69 -3.12
C TYR A 99 14.95 27.51 -3.78
N GLU A 100 14.23 27.77 -4.87
CA GLU A 100 13.56 26.75 -5.69
C GLU A 100 14.56 25.98 -6.56
N ILE A 101 15.44 25.21 -5.90
CA ILE A 101 16.43 24.35 -6.55
C ILE A 101 15.85 22.95 -6.66
N VAL A 102 16.03 22.29 -7.81
CA VAL A 102 15.59 20.91 -8.03
C VAL A 102 16.15 20.00 -6.93
N GLY A 103 15.26 19.32 -6.20
CA GLY A 103 15.62 18.39 -5.13
C GLY A 103 15.72 19.01 -3.72
N ILE A 104 15.49 20.32 -3.56
CA ILE A 104 15.44 20.99 -2.25
C ILE A 104 13.99 21.27 -1.88
N ASN A 105 13.54 20.66 -0.77
CA ASN A 105 12.22 20.91 -0.19
C ASN A 105 12.31 21.92 0.95
N GLN A 106 11.20 22.59 1.25
CA GLN A 106 11.05 23.35 2.47
C GLN A 106 10.98 22.39 3.67
N VAL A 107 11.80 22.65 4.68
CA VAL A 107 11.93 21.85 5.89
C VAL A 107 11.95 22.79 7.10
N HIS A 108 10.97 22.56 7.98
CA HIS A 108 10.83 23.31 9.22
C HIS A 108 12.12 23.28 10.04
N GLY A 109 12.61 24.47 10.39
CA GLY A 109 13.82 24.71 11.16
C GLY A 109 15.12 24.60 10.38
N VAL A 110 15.08 24.44 9.06
CA VAL A 110 16.29 24.45 8.19
C VAL A 110 16.26 25.65 7.26
N ASN A 111 15.29 25.68 6.34
CA ASN A 111 15.10 26.74 5.35
C ASN A 111 13.70 27.36 5.38
N CYS A 112 12.84 26.92 6.30
CA CYS A 112 11.59 27.59 6.61
C CYS A 112 11.29 27.51 8.11
N PHE A 113 10.55 28.50 8.62
CA PHE A 113 10.00 28.46 9.96
C PHE A 113 8.48 28.30 9.85
N ASP A 114 7.96 27.22 10.43
CA ASP A 114 6.52 26.93 10.47
C ASP A 114 6.05 27.07 11.91
N GLU A 115 5.38 28.19 12.19
CA GLU A 115 4.89 28.54 13.52
C GLU A 115 3.86 27.52 14.04
N SER A 116 3.11 26.86 13.14
CA SER A 116 2.14 25.84 13.54
C SER A 116 2.84 24.58 14.06
N GLN A 117 3.93 24.16 13.41
CA GLN A 117 4.76 23.03 13.84
C GLN A 117 5.48 23.33 15.17
N GLU A 118 5.97 24.56 15.35
CA GLU A 118 6.59 24.99 16.61
C GLU A 118 5.58 24.97 17.77
N LYS A 119 4.37 25.49 17.54
CA LYS A 119 3.28 25.45 18.52
C LYS A 119 2.89 24.01 18.87
N LEU A 120 2.84 23.10 17.89
CA LEU A 120 2.58 21.67 18.13
C LEU A 120 3.66 21.02 19.02
N GLN A 121 4.93 21.40 18.84
CA GLN A 121 6.03 20.91 19.66
C GLN A 121 5.98 21.49 21.09
N ASN A 122 5.68 22.78 21.22
CA ASN A 122 5.70 23.53 22.49
C ASN A 122 4.40 23.48 23.31
N ALA A 123 3.25 23.10 22.73
CA ALA A 123 1.94 23.01 23.40
C ALA A 123 1.85 21.92 24.50
N ASN A 124 2.98 21.36 24.90
CA ASN A 124 3.09 20.29 25.89
C ASN A 124 3.47 20.76 27.31
N ILE A 125 3.78 22.05 27.55
CA ILE A 125 4.23 22.49 28.89
C ILE A 125 3.19 23.34 29.62
N ASP A 126 2.56 24.33 28.98
CA ASP A 126 1.79 25.35 29.70
C ASP A 126 0.29 25.04 29.93
N ASP A 127 -0.27 24.02 29.26
CA ASP A 127 -1.71 23.68 29.35
C ASP A 127 -2.05 22.58 30.37
N TYR A 128 -1.08 22.11 31.15
CA TYR A 128 -1.30 21.01 32.09
C TYR A 128 -1.83 21.55 33.43
N ILE A 129 -3.03 21.10 33.80
CA ILE A 129 -3.66 21.43 35.08
C ILE A 129 -3.33 20.38 36.13
N LYS A 130 -3.37 20.75 37.41
CA LYS A 130 -3.26 19.80 38.52
C LYS A 130 -4.55 18.97 38.62
N GLY A 131 -4.44 17.67 38.47
CA GLY A 131 -5.56 16.71 38.49
C GLY A 131 -5.08 15.27 38.66
N LYS A 132 -5.91 14.30 38.26
CA LYS A 132 -5.57 12.87 38.32
C LYS A 132 -5.52 12.28 36.91
N CYS A 133 -4.47 11.51 36.63
CA CYS A 133 -4.34 10.81 35.36
C CYS A 133 -5.30 9.62 35.32
N ALA A 134 -6.12 9.52 34.27
CA ALA A 134 -7.09 8.46 34.06
C ALA A 134 -6.46 7.15 33.52
N TYR A 135 -5.15 7.16 33.23
CA TYR A 135 -4.47 5.99 32.67
C TYR A 135 -4.29 4.88 33.70
N ILE A 136 -4.59 3.65 33.25
CA ILE A 136 -4.52 2.43 34.05
C ILE A 136 -3.59 1.45 33.34
N MET A 137 -2.57 0.98 34.05
CA MET A 137 -1.66 -0.05 33.56
C MET A 137 -2.08 -1.42 34.09
N ASN A 138 -2.25 -2.38 33.19
CA ASN A 138 -2.50 -3.78 33.52
C ASN A 138 -1.24 -4.60 33.24
N TYR A 139 -0.78 -5.37 34.22
CA TYR A 139 0.33 -6.30 34.05
C TYR A 139 -0.07 -7.69 34.53
N THR A 140 0.25 -8.69 33.70
CA THR A 140 -0.05 -10.09 34.00
C THR A 140 1.16 -10.71 34.67
N SER A 141 0.99 -11.15 35.92
CA SER A 141 1.97 -11.96 36.64
C SER A 141 1.52 -13.42 36.63
N VAL A 142 2.44 -14.35 36.38
CA VAL A 142 2.14 -15.78 36.49
C VAL A 142 2.53 -16.23 37.89
N GLY A 143 1.56 -16.71 38.66
CA GLY A 143 1.80 -17.30 39.98
C GLY A 143 2.60 -18.60 39.86
N LYS A 144 3.14 -19.08 40.99
CA LYS A 144 3.92 -20.33 41.03
C LYS A 144 3.13 -21.55 40.52
N ASP A 145 1.80 -21.47 40.60
CA ASP A 145 0.87 -22.53 40.19
C ASP A 145 0.36 -22.37 38.74
N GLY A 146 0.98 -21.48 37.94
CA GLY A 146 0.57 -21.20 36.56
C GLY A 146 -0.66 -20.29 36.43
N THR A 147 -1.25 -19.85 37.55
CA THR A 147 -2.39 -18.93 37.58
C THR A 147 -1.99 -17.53 37.08
N LYS A 148 -2.71 -17.01 36.09
CA LYS A 148 -2.52 -15.65 35.58
C LYS A 148 -3.20 -14.66 36.51
N ILE A 149 -2.42 -13.86 37.22
CA ILE A 149 -2.88 -12.79 38.09
C ILE A 149 -2.74 -11.47 37.32
N VAL A 150 -3.85 -10.82 37.02
CA VAL A 150 -3.84 -9.47 36.42
C VAL A 150 -3.77 -8.45 37.55
N LYS A 151 -2.67 -7.71 37.63
CA LYS A 151 -2.51 -6.60 38.57
C LYS A 151 -2.72 -5.28 37.83
N THR A 152 -3.45 -4.39 38.49
CA THR A 152 -3.85 -3.10 37.93
C THR A 152 -3.22 -1.97 38.74
N THR A 153 -2.42 -1.12 38.11
CA THR A 153 -1.78 0.05 38.74
C THR A 153 -2.28 1.34 38.10
N LYS A 154 -2.66 2.31 38.94
CA LYS A 154 -3.04 3.65 38.51
C LYS A 154 -1.82 4.57 38.42
N CYS A 155 -1.84 5.52 37.49
CA CYS A 155 -0.81 6.53 37.39
C CYS A 155 -0.84 7.50 38.60
N THR A 156 0.34 7.86 39.09
CA THR A 156 0.54 8.79 40.22
C THR A 156 0.76 10.25 39.80
N ASN A 157 0.91 10.54 38.51
CA ASN A 157 1.16 11.89 38.02
C ASN A 157 -0.06 12.81 38.20
N ILE A 158 0.22 14.03 38.64
CA ILE A 158 -0.79 15.04 38.93
C ILE A 158 -0.97 16.08 37.81
N ASN A 159 0.05 16.33 36.99
CA ASN A 159 -0.07 17.27 35.89
C ASN A 159 -0.75 16.57 34.72
N VAL A 160 -1.97 16.98 34.39
CA VAL A 160 -2.83 16.33 33.40
C VAL A 160 -3.47 17.32 32.43
N LYS A 161 -3.79 16.85 31.23
CA LYS A 161 -4.52 17.61 30.20
C LYS A 161 -5.71 16.79 29.72
N LEU A 162 -6.83 17.46 29.45
CA LEU A 162 -8.01 16.83 28.85
C LEU A 162 -7.66 16.37 27.43
N LEU A 163 -7.98 15.13 27.11
CA LEU A 163 -7.94 14.60 25.77
C LEU A 163 -9.36 14.62 25.20
N GLU A 164 -9.58 15.43 24.17
CA GLU A 164 -10.90 15.62 23.56
C GLU A 164 -11.45 14.33 22.91
N LEU A 165 -10.56 13.42 22.49
CA LEU A 165 -10.93 12.16 21.83
C LEU A 165 -11.80 11.26 22.72
N ASP A 166 -11.52 11.20 24.02
CA ASP A 166 -12.19 10.30 24.95
C ASP A 166 -12.77 11.01 26.19
N GLY A 167 -12.61 12.33 26.27
CA GLY A 167 -13.08 13.14 27.39
C GLY A 167 -12.35 12.88 28.71
N LYS A 168 -11.17 12.25 28.69
CA LYS A 168 -10.41 11.89 29.90
C LYS A 168 -9.14 12.72 30.07
N THR A 169 -8.66 12.82 31.30
CA THR A 169 -7.45 13.58 31.63
C THR A 169 -6.22 12.68 31.75
N TYR A 170 -5.14 13.04 31.06
CA TYR A 170 -3.90 12.26 31.05
C TYR A 170 -2.66 13.09 31.34
N CYS A 171 -1.66 12.50 32.00
CA CYS A 171 -0.36 13.13 32.13
C CYS A 171 0.41 13.12 30.79
N ILE A 172 1.51 13.87 30.70
CA ILE A 172 2.27 14.05 29.45
C ILE A 172 2.65 12.72 28.79
N GLN A 173 3.13 11.75 29.57
CA GLN A 173 3.52 10.42 29.10
C GLN A 173 2.30 9.60 28.68
N HIS A 174 1.25 9.59 29.50
CA HIS A 174 0.07 8.76 29.24
C HIS A 174 -0.87 9.33 28.17
N LYS A 175 -0.81 10.63 27.88
CA LYS A 175 -1.52 11.24 26.76
C LYS A 175 -1.04 10.63 25.43
N TYR A 176 0.28 10.47 25.27
CA TYR A 176 0.85 9.82 24.10
C TYR A 176 0.36 8.37 23.94
N TYR A 177 0.35 7.59 25.03
CA TYR A 177 -0.16 6.22 25.00
C TYR A 177 -1.66 6.16 24.71
N ALA A 178 -2.47 7.03 25.32
CA ALA A 178 -3.91 7.10 25.07
C ALA A 178 -4.25 7.40 23.60
N VAL A 179 -3.55 8.36 22.97
CA VAL A 179 -3.70 8.66 21.54
C VAL A 179 -3.31 7.45 20.68
N LYS A 180 -2.21 6.78 21.02
CA LYS A 180 -1.75 5.58 20.31
C LYS A 180 -2.74 4.42 20.43
N ASP A 181 -3.29 4.20 21.63
CA ASP A 181 -4.29 3.15 21.88
C ASP A 181 -5.59 3.45 21.14
N HIS A 182 -6.04 4.70 21.11
CA HIS A 182 -7.20 5.12 20.31
C HIS A 182 -7.00 4.82 18.83
N ALA A 183 -5.88 5.23 18.25
CA ALA A 183 -5.55 4.97 16.85
C ALA A 183 -5.49 3.46 16.54
N LYS A 184 -4.99 2.64 17.49
CA LYS A 184 -5.01 1.18 17.37
C LYS A 184 -6.44 0.65 17.38
N MET A 185 -7.29 1.11 18.28
CA MET A 185 -8.69 0.70 18.36
C MET A 185 -9.48 1.08 17.11
N GLU A 186 -9.26 2.27 16.54
CA GLU A 186 -9.89 2.67 15.27
C GLU A 186 -9.45 1.79 14.10
N LYS A 187 -8.17 1.42 14.04
CA LYS A 187 -7.65 0.46 13.05
C LYS A 187 -8.30 -0.92 13.20
N LEU A 188 -8.54 -1.39 14.42
CA LEU A 188 -9.26 -2.64 14.66
C LEU A 188 -10.72 -2.53 14.21
N LYS A 189 -11.44 -1.49 14.64
CA LYS A 189 -12.84 -1.26 14.25
C LYS A 189 -13.01 -1.19 12.73
N THR A 190 -12.13 -0.47 12.04
CA THR A 190 -12.16 -0.37 10.57
C THR A 190 -11.85 -1.71 9.89
N LYS A 191 -10.98 -2.54 10.48
CA LYS A 191 -10.74 -3.90 10.00
C LYS A 191 -11.96 -4.79 10.20
N GLU A 192 -12.57 -4.77 11.38
CA GLU A 192 -13.78 -5.53 11.70
C GLU A 192 -14.94 -5.17 10.77
N ILE A 193 -15.16 -3.87 10.51
CA ILE A 193 -16.18 -3.40 9.55
C ILE A 193 -15.90 -3.93 8.14
N LYS A 194 -14.64 -3.93 7.70
CA LYS A 194 -14.25 -4.46 6.38
C LYS A 194 -14.46 -5.97 6.29
N ASP A 195 -14.13 -6.71 7.34
CA ASP A 195 -14.28 -8.16 7.37
C ASP A 195 -15.76 -8.55 7.43
N ALA A 196 -16.59 -7.86 8.22
CA ALA A 196 -18.04 -8.03 8.24
C ALA A 196 -18.70 -7.69 6.89
N ALA A 197 -18.26 -6.62 6.21
CA ALA A 197 -18.76 -6.27 4.88
C ALA A 197 -18.41 -7.33 3.82
N LYS A 198 -17.21 -7.92 3.90
CA LYS A 198 -16.81 -9.02 3.02
C LYS A 198 -17.64 -10.28 3.27
N GLU A 199 -17.94 -10.60 4.53
CA GLU A 199 -18.76 -11.75 4.89
C GLU A 199 -20.21 -11.58 4.41
N LYS A 200 -20.80 -10.40 4.63
CA LYS A 200 -22.13 -10.06 4.12
C LYS A 200 -22.21 -10.19 2.58
N ALA A 201 -21.21 -9.68 1.86
CA ALA A 201 -21.16 -9.79 0.41
C ALA A 201 -20.99 -11.24 -0.10
N LYS A 202 -20.39 -12.14 0.70
CA LYS A 202 -20.31 -13.57 0.38
C LYS A 202 -21.68 -14.24 0.56
N LEU A 203 -22.36 -13.97 1.67
CA LEU A 203 -23.70 -14.50 1.95
C LEU A 203 -24.72 -14.05 0.89
N GLU A 204 -24.71 -12.78 0.50
CA GLU A 204 -25.61 -12.25 -0.55
C GLU A 204 -25.37 -12.94 -1.91
N LYS A 205 -24.11 -13.22 -2.27
CA LYS A 205 -23.77 -13.95 -3.50
C LYS A 205 -24.24 -15.40 -3.46
N GLU A 206 -24.17 -16.05 -2.32
CA GLU A 206 -24.64 -17.43 -2.13
C GLU A 206 -26.16 -17.51 -2.18
N GLN A 207 -26.85 -16.59 -1.51
CA GLN A 207 -28.30 -16.48 -1.56
C GLN A 207 -28.81 -16.23 -2.99
N ALA A 208 -28.18 -15.31 -3.73
CA ALA A 208 -28.54 -15.06 -5.13
C ALA A 208 -28.30 -16.27 -6.06
N LYS A 209 -27.36 -17.16 -5.74
CA LYS A 209 -27.17 -18.42 -6.47
C LYS A 209 -28.29 -19.41 -6.17
N LEU A 210 -28.66 -19.55 -4.89
CA LEU A 210 -29.75 -20.43 -4.47
C LEU A 210 -31.09 -20.00 -5.07
N GLU A 211 -31.40 -18.71 -5.05
CA GLU A 211 -32.63 -18.16 -5.64
C GLU A 211 -32.69 -18.41 -7.16
N LYS A 212 -31.56 -18.28 -7.88
CA LYS A 212 -31.48 -18.62 -9.31
C LYS A 212 -31.70 -20.11 -9.58
N GLU A 213 -31.23 -20.97 -8.69
CA GLU A 213 -31.43 -22.43 -8.81
C GLU A 213 -32.88 -22.81 -8.54
N GLN A 214 -33.48 -22.28 -7.47
CA GLN A 214 -34.89 -22.45 -7.15
C GLN A 214 -35.81 -21.95 -8.26
N ALA A 215 -35.53 -20.78 -8.85
CA ALA A 215 -36.31 -20.26 -9.97
C ALA A 215 -36.22 -21.15 -11.23
N LYS A 216 -35.04 -21.73 -11.50
CA LYS A 216 -34.88 -22.71 -12.60
C LYS A 216 -35.68 -23.98 -12.35
N GLU A 217 -35.72 -24.45 -11.11
CA GLU A 217 -36.45 -25.66 -10.74
C GLU A 217 -37.96 -25.46 -10.78
N GLN A 218 -38.47 -24.36 -10.24
CA GLN A 218 -39.88 -23.97 -10.35
C GLN A 218 -40.32 -23.84 -11.81
N ALA A 219 -39.48 -23.25 -12.67
CA ALA A 219 -39.77 -23.15 -14.11
C ALA A 219 -39.81 -24.52 -14.82
N LYS A 220 -39.00 -25.50 -14.38
CA LYS A 220 -39.07 -26.89 -14.88
C LYS A 220 -40.38 -27.56 -14.44
N GLN A 221 -40.71 -27.46 -13.15
CA GLN A 221 -41.93 -28.04 -12.59
C GLN A 221 -43.19 -27.46 -13.25
N ALA A 222 -43.26 -26.15 -13.44
CA ALA A 222 -44.37 -25.48 -14.13
C ALA A 222 -44.53 -25.96 -15.58
N LYS A 223 -43.42 -26.14 -16.32
CA LYS A 223 -43.46 -26.70 -17.68
C LYS A 223 -43.97 -28.14 -17.71
N GLU A 224 -43.66 -28.92 -16.69
CA GLU A 224 -44.09 -30.31 -16.57
C GLU A 224 -45.58 -30.42 -16.22
N GLN A 225 -46.05 -29.62 -15.26
CA GLN A 225 -47.46 -29.51 -14.91
C GLN A 225 -48.31 -29.07 -16.12
N ALA A 226 -47.86 -28.05 -16.87
CA ALA A 226 -48.55 -27.61 -18.09
C ALA A 226 -48.60 -28.68 -19.19
N LYS A 227 -47.61 -29.59 -19.26
CA LYS A 227 -47.65 -30.75 -20.17
C LYS A 227 -48.68 -31.79 -19.72
N GLN A 228 -48.76 -32.07 -18.42
CA GLN A 228 -49.71 -33.02 -17.86
C GLN A 228 -51.16 -32.52 -17.98
N GLU A 229 -51.41 -31.23 -17.77
CA GLU A 229 -52.75 -30.63 -17.97
C GLU A 229 -53.20 -30.70 -19.43
N LYS A 230 -52.31 -30.42 -20.39
CA LYS A 230 -52.60 -30.58 -21.82
C LYS A 230 -52.92 -32.03 -22.22
N GLN A 231 -52.40 -33.02 -21.50
CA GLN A 231 -52.74 -34.42 -21.73
C GLN A 231 -54.11 -34.80 -21.15
N LYS A 232 -54.56 -34.14 -20.07
CA LYS A 232 -55.88 -34.39 -19.45
C LYS A 232 -57.06 -33.73 -20.18
N MET A 233 -56.82 -32.76 -21.08
CA MET A 233 -57.87 -32.05 -21.84
C MET A 233 -58.17 -32.61 -23.24
N LYS A 234 -57.66 -33.80 -23.62
CA LYS A 234 -58.09 -34.46 -24.87
C LYS A 234 -59.47 -35.12 -24.67
N PRO A 235 -60.53 -34.74 -25.42
CA PRO A 235 -61.82 -35.43 -25.33
C PRO A 235 -61.74 -36.80 -26.02
N GLU A 236 -62.28 -37.83 -25.37
CA GLU A 236 -62.45 -39.17 -25.93
C GLU A 236 -63.39 -39.13 -27.15
N LYS A 237 -62.85 -39.28 -28.36
CA LYS A 237 -63.63 -39.68 -29.53
C LYS A 237 -63.52 -41.21 -29.68
N LYS A 238 -64.63 -41.90 -29.40
CA LYS A 238 -64.86 -43.30 -29.80
C LYS A 238 -64.76 -43.41 -31.31
N MET A 239 -63.92 -44.31 -31.80
CA MET A 239 -63.78 -44.64 -33.22
C MET A 239 -64.71 -45.80 -33.55
N GLN A 240 -65.75 -45.54 -34.34
CA GLN A 240 -66.50 -46.58 -35.04
C GLN A 240 -65.75 -46.91 -36.32
N SER A 241 -65.59 -48.21 -36.57
CA SER A 241 -64.98 -48.80 -37.76
C SER A 241 -65.97 -48.79 -38.92
N GLU A 242 -65.62 -48.20 -40.05
CA GLU A 242 -66.19 -48.57 -41.34
C GLU A 242 -65.09 -48.65 -42.41
N ASN A 243 -65.08 -49.77 -43.11
CA ASN A 243 -64.21 -50.10 -44.23
C ASN A 243 -64.59 -49.28 -45.46
N ILE A 244 -63.61 -48.71 -46.17
CA ILE A 244 -63.77 -48.33 -47.58
C ILE A 244 -62.64 -48.97 -48.39
N ILE A 245 -63.09 -49.56 -49.49
CA ILE A 245 -62.40 -50.43 -50.43
C ILE A 245 -61.42 -49.65 -51.31
N ILE A 246 -60.38 -50.38 -51.70
CA ILE A 246 -59.23 -50.07 -52.55
C ILE A 246 -59.62 -49.46 -53.90
N GLN A 247 -58.88 -48.43 -54.34
CA GLN A 247 -58.56 -48.22 -55.75
C GLN A 247 -57.03 -48.20 -55.91
N ASN A 248 -56.55 -49.14 -56.72
CA ASN A 248 -55.18 -49.24 -57.22
C ASN A 248 -54.91 -48.19 -58.31
N VAL A 249 -53.63 -48.16 -58.73
CA VAL A 249 -53.04 -47.53 -59.94
C VAL A 249 -52.38 -46.19 -59.55
N ASP A 250 -51.06 -45.98 -59.54
CA ASP A 250 -49.97 -46.47 -60.39
C ASP A 250 -48.61 -46.62 -59.68
N VAL A 251 -47.83 -47.61 -60.16
CA VAL A 251 -46.41 -47.82 -59.89
C VAL A 251 -45.60 -47.05 -60.94
N GLU A 252 -44.71 -46.13 -60.54
CA GLU A 252 -43.52 -45.83 -61.34
C GLU A 252 -42.29 -45.43 -60.49
N LYS A 253 -41.23 -46.25 -60.64
CA LYS A 253 -39.79 -45.96 -60.54
C LYS A 253 -39.18 -45.70 -59.15
N ILE A 254 -38.88 -46.77 -58.43
CA ILE A 254 -37.78 -46.80 -57.44
C ILE A 254 -36.63 -47.63 -58.02
N GLY A 255 -35.72 -46.98 -58.74
CA GLY A 255 -34.54 -47.60 -59.35
C GLY A 255 -33.24 -47.30 -58.59
N GLY A 256 -33.22 -47.47 -57.27
CA GLY A 256 -32.09 -47.06 -56.44
C GLY A 256 -31.86 -47.93 -55.21
N CYS A 257 -30.65 -47.84 -54.65
CA CYS A 257 -30.22 -48.58 -53.46
C CYS A 257 -31.09 -48.25 -52.24
N VAL A 258 -31.58 -49.30 -51.57
CA VAL A 258 -32.57 -49.21 -50.47
C VAL A 258 -31.90 -49.08 -49.09
N GLU A 259 -30.57 -49.12 -49.02
CA GLU A 259 -29.83 -49.03 -47.74
C GLU A 259 -29.86 -47.60 -47.17
N ILE A 260 -29.93 -47.45 -45.84
CA ILE A 260 -29.91 -46.16 -45.15
C ILE A 260 -28.48 -45.65 -44.97
N LEU A 261 -28.24 -44.38 -45.29
CA LEU A 261 -26.92 -43.74 -45.12
C LEU A 261 -26.52 -43.63 -43.64
N LYS A 262 -25.36 -44.20 -43.27
CA LYS A 262 -24.86 -44.23 -41.88
C LYS A 262 -23.97 -43.03 -41.50
N SER A 263 -23.53 -42.22 -42.46
CA SER A 263 -22.64 -41.07 -42.24
C SER A 263 -22.89 -39.92 -43.21
N GLY A 264 -22.42 -38.71 -42.85
CA GLY A 264 -22.59 -37.48 -43.63
C GLY A 264 -23.85 -36.69 -43.30
N PHE A 265 -24.07 -35.59 -44.02
CA PHE A 265 -25.16 -34.64 -43.78
C PHE A 265 -26.57 -35.25 -43.97
N LYS A 266 -26.68 -36.30 -44.79
CA LYS A 266 -27.94 -37.04 -45.05
C LYS A 266 -28.03 -38.37 -44.30
N LYS A 267 -27.42 -38.48 -43.11
CA LYS A 267 -27.51 -39.69 -42.28
C LYS A 267 -28.98 -39.96 -41.91
N GLY A 268 -29.43 -41.20 -42.11
CA GLY A 268 -30.81 -41.63 -41.79
C GLY A 268 -31.79 -41.64 -42.96
N SER A 269 -31.43 -41.13 -44.15
CA SER A 269 -32.25 -41.26 -45.36
C SER A 269 -31.82 -42.44 -46.25
N LEU A 270 -32.73 -42.94 -47.09
CA LEU A 270 -32.45 -43.95 -48.11
C LEU A 270 -31.36 -43.48 -49.09
N CYS A 271 -30.49 -44.39 -49.50
CA CYS A 271 -29.33 -44.08 -50.34
C CYS A 271 -29.72 -43.62 -51.75
N GLY A 272 -30.61 -44.33 -52.42
CA GLY A 272 -31.10 -43.98 -53.76
C GLY A 272 -30.06 -44.07 -54.90
N CYS A 273 -28.81 -44.45 -54.63
CA CYS A 273 -27.76 -44.58 -55.65
C CYS A 273 -28.00 -45.75 -56.60
N LYS A 274 -27.47 -45.68 -57.84
CA LYS A 274 -27.62 -46.73 -58.86
C LYS A 274 -27.11 -48.09 -58.35
N VAL A 275 -27.97 -49.09 -58.43
CA VAL A 275 -27.71 -50.46 -57.94
C VAL A 275 -26.65 -51.13 -58.80
N LYS A 276 -25.74 -51.89 -58.18
CA LYS A 276 -24.77 -52.76 -58.87
C LYS A 276 -25.07 -54.25 -58.70
N GLN A 277 -25.46 -54.68 -57.50
CA GLN A 277 -25.83 -56.08 -57.21
C GLN A 277 -26.77 -56.12 -55.99
N ASP A 278 -27.73 -57.05 -55.96
CA ASP A 278 -28.68 -57.30 -54.86
C ASP A 278 -29.35 -56.04 -54.26
N SER A 279 -29.86 -55.14 -55.11
CA SER A 279 -30.52 -53.89 -54.68
C SER A 279 -29.64 -52.92 -53.86
N LEU A 280 -28.31 -53.11 -53.89
CA LEU A 280 -27.32 -52.26 -53.22
C LEU A 280 -26.40 -51.56 -54.24
N CYS A 281 -25.94 -50.35 -53.90
CA CYS A 281 -24.94 -49.63 -54.70
C CYS A 281 -23.52 -50.08 -54.31
N GLY A 282 -22.51 -49.75 -55.11
CA GLY A 282 -21.11 -50.13 -54.85
C GLY A 282 -20.51 -49.66 -53.51
N ARG A 283 -21.17 -48.72 -52.81
CA ARG A 283 -20.81 -48.28 -51.45
C ARG A 283 -21.38 -49.19 -50.36
N HIS A 284 -22.46 -49.90 -50.65
CA HIS A 284 -23.17 -50.77 -49.72
C HIS A 284 -23.08 -52.26 -50.11
N SER A 285 -22.56 -52.59 -51.30
CA SER A 285 -22.30 -53.96 -51.74
C SER A 285 -20.90 -54.48 -51.35
N LYS A 286 -20.40 -54.07 -50.18
CA LYS A 286 -19.10 -54.50 -49.63
C LYS A 286 -19.31 -55.32 -48.37
#